data_AF-A0A819MYA0-F1
#
_entry.id   AF-A0A819MYA0-F1
#
_cell.length_a   1.000
_cell.length_b   1.000
_cell.length_c   1.000
_cell.angle_alpha   90.00
_cell.angle_beta   90.00
_cell.angle_gamma   90.00
#
_symmetry.space_group_name_H-M   'P 1'
#
loop_
_entity.id
_entity.type
_entity.pdbx_description
1 polymer ?
#
loop_
_entity_poly.entity_id
_entity_poly.type
_entity_poly.pdbx_seq_one_letter_code
_entity_poly.pdbx_strand_id
1 'polypeptide(L)'
;MSTEQISKMIDNNITTTVDLIQISKSVSDDLNFISQNILVYLPLLFLIFGLIGFIGNVFTYLQPQLRSNTCCIYSLCGSFIDIINLCINSFP
;
A
#
# COMPACT_ATOMS: atom_id res chain seq x y z
N MET A 1 -13.12 -45.10 -32.62
CA MET A 1 -12.86 -44.45 -31.32
C MET A 1 -13.96 -44.91 -30.37
N SER A 2 -13.61 -45.60 -29.27
CA SER A 2 -14.59 -46.20 -28.35
C SER A 2 -15.23 -45.12 -27.46
N THR A 3 -16.50 -45.28 -27.09
CA THR A 3 -17.23 -44.38 -26.16
C THR A 3 -16.49 -44.18 -24.83
N GLU A 4 -15.74 -45.20 -24.40
CA GLU A 4 -14.93 -45.17 -23.18
C GLU A 4 -13.73 -44.20 -23.27
N GLN A 5 -13.17 -44.00 -24.47
CA GLN A 5 -12.08 -43.04 -24.68
C GLN A 5 -12.60 -41.59 -24.65
N ILE A 6 -13.83 -41.37 -25.11
CA ILE A 6 -14.48 -40.06 -25.09
C ILE A 6 -14.80 -39.66 -23.65
N SER A 7 -15.29 -40.59 -22.82
CA SER A 7 -15.55 -40.34 -21.39
C SER A 7 -14.29 -39.88 -20.66
N LYS A 8 -13.18 -40.64 -20.80
CA LYS A 8 -11.90 -40.30 -20.14
C LYS A 8 -11.35 -38.94 -20.56
N MET A 9 -11.57 -38.55 -21.82
CA MET A 9 -11.12 -37.25 -22.34
C MET A 9 -11.92 -36.09 -21.73
N ILE A 10 -13.22 -36.29 -21.50
CA ILE A 10 -14.09 -35.29 -20.84
C ILE A 10 -13.70 -35.12 -19.37
N ASP A 11 -13.47 -36.21 -18.65
CA ASP A 11 -13.09 -36.18 -17.23
C ASP A 11 -11.76 -35.45 -16.99
N ASN A 12 -10.77 -35.65 -17.88
CA ASN A 12 -9.48 -34.96 -17.82
C ASN A 12 -9.60 -33.44 -18.06
N ASN A 13 -10.47 -33.03 -18.99
CA ASN A 13 -10.72 -31.61 -19.25
C ASN A 13 -11.39 -30.94 -18.05
N ILE A 14 -12.38 -31.59 -17.43
CA ILE A 14 -13.07 -31.08 -16.24
C ILE A 14 -12.06 -30.93 -15.09
N THR A 15 -11.22 -31.94 -14.84
CA THR A 15 -10.19 -31.89 -13.78
C THR A 15 -9.23 -30.71 -14.01
N THR A 16 -8.74 -30.53 -15.24
CA THR A 16 -7.85 -29.42 -15.58
C THR A 16 -8.51 -28.05 -15.37
N THR A 17 -9.81 -27.91 -15.69
CA THR A 17 -10.53 -26.65 -15.45
C THR A 17 -10.72 -26.35 -13.97
N VAL A 18 -10.98 -27.37 -13.13
CA VAL A 18 -11.11 -27.22 -11.68
C VAL A 18 -9.76 -26.80 -11.06
N ASP A 19 -8.67 -27.41 -11.50
CA ASP A 19 -7.31 -27.06 -11.05
C ASP A 19 -6.94 -25.61 -11.41
N LEU A 20 -7.27 -25.17 -12.63
CA LEU A 20 -7.03 -23.79 -13.07
C LEU A 20 -7.85 -22.77 -12.25
N ILE A 21 -9.10 -23.09 -11.93
CA ILE A 21 -9.95 -22.24 -11.07
C ILE A 21 -9.36 -22.17 -9.66
N GLN A 22 -8.90 -23.29 -9.11
CA GLN A 22 -8.29 -23.33 -7.79
C GLN A 22 -7.00 -22.49 -7.71
N ILE A 23 -6.14 -22.59 -8.73
CA ILE A 23 -4.92 -21.78 -8.84
C ILE A 23 -5.27 -20.29 -8.96
N SER A 24 -6.26 -19.94 -9.79
CA SER A 24 -6.68 -18.54 -9.95
C SER A 24 -7.18 -17.94 -8.63
N LYS A 25 -7.91 -18.73 -7.84
CA LYS A 25 -8.43 -18.33 -6.54
C LYS A 25 -7.31 -18.16 -5.53
N SER A 26 -6.37 -19.12 -5.44
CA SER A 26 -5.25 -19.02 -4.51
C SER A 26 -4.38 -17.80 -4.81
N VAL A 27 -4.11 -17.51 -6.10
CA VAL A 27 -3.37 -16.31 -6.50
C VAL A 27 -4.14 -15.04 -6.12
N SER A 28 -5.46 -15.01 -6.33
CA SER A 28 -6.29 -13.87 -5.92
C SER A 28 -6.26 -13.64 -4.41
N ASP A 29 -6.30 -14.72 -3.62
CA ASP A 29 -6.28 -14.65 -2.16
C ASP A 29 -4.90 -14.14 -1.67
N ASP A 30 -3.80 -14.63 -2.26
CA ASP A 30 -2.45 -14.16 -1.96
C ASP A 30 -2.26 -12.66 -2.29
N LEU A 31 -2.76 -12.22 -3.46
CA LEU A 31 -2.71 -10.81 -3.86
C LEU A 31 -3.52 -9.92 -2.91
N ASN A 32 -4.69 -10.39 -2.48
CA ASN A 32 -5.53 -9.66 -1.53
C ASN A 32 -4.83 -9.54 -0.17
N PHE A 33 -4.20 -10.62 0.31
CA PHE A 33 -3.41 -10.60 1.55
C PHE A 33 -2.26 -9.58 1.48
N ILE A 34 -1.50 -9.57 0.37
CA ILE A 34 -0.43 -8.58 0.15
C ILE A 34 -1.00 -7.16 0.11
N SER A 35 -2.10 -6.95 -0.61
CA SER A 35 -2.74 -5.64 -0.73
C SER A 35 -3.19 -5.08 0.62
N GLN A 36 -3.81 -5.91 1.47
CA GLN A 36 -4.23 -5.51 2.81
C GLN A 36 -3.04 -5.12 3.68
N ASN A 37 -1.96 -5.90 3.66
CA ASN A 37 -0.75 -5.56 4.42
C ASN A 37 -0.13 -4.24 3.95
N ILE A 38 -0.03 -4.03 2.63
CA ILE A 38 0.50 -2.76 2.09
C ILE A 38 -0.37 -1.58 2.55
N LEU A 39 -1.70 -1.71 2.50
CA LEU A 39 -2.61 -0.65 2.92
C LEU A 39 -2.48 -0.30 4.41
N VAL A 40 -2.10 -1.25 5.26
CA VAL A 40 -1.87 -1.01 6.69
C VAL A 40 -0.50 -0.39 6.96
N TYR A 41 0.57 -0.90 6.32
CA TYR A 41 1.94 -0.47 6.64
C TYR A 41 2.40 0.77 5.87
N LEU A 42 1.89 1.01 4.66
CA LEU A 42 2.31 2.14 3.82
C LEU A 42 1.99 3.51 4.46
N PRO A 43 0.78 3.75 5.02
CA PRO A 43 0.48 5.02 5.69
C PRO A 43 1.35 5.23 6.92
N LEU A 44 1.64 4.14 7.67
CA LEU A 44 2.54 4.18 8.83
C LEU A 44 3.96 4.59 8.43
N LEU A 45 4.46 4.06 7.30
CA LEU A 45 5.77 4.43 6.76
C LEU A 45 5.80 5.92 6.35
N PHE A 46 4.77 6.40 5.66
CA PHE A 46 4.65 7.83 5.34
C PHE A 46 4.57 8.71 6.59
N LEU A 47 3.94 8.24 7.68
CA LEU A 47 3.86 8.98 8.94
C LEU A 47 5.25 9.14 9.55
N ILE A 48 6.04 8.07 9.59
CA ILE A 48 7.41 8.10 10.12
C ILE A 48 8.28 9.06 9.31
N PHE A 49 8.26 8.95 7.97
CA PHE A 49 9.03 9.86 7.12
C PHE A 49 8.54 11.31 7.21
N GLY A 50 7.23 11.52 7.29
CA GLY A 50 6.62 12.85 7.47
C GLY A 50 7.04 13.49 8.79
N LEU A 51 7.03 12.74 9.89
CA LEU A 51 7.49 13.20 11.20
C LEU A 51 8.98 13.58 11.20
N ILE A 52 9.82 12.74 10.59
CA ILE A 52 11.26 13.04 10.46
C ILE A 52 11.47 14.33 9.65
N GLY A 53 10.74 14.48 8.54
CA GLY A 53 10.79 15.69 7.70
C GLY A 53 10.31 16.95 8.45
N PHE A 54 9.21 16.84 9.20
CA PHE A 54 8.70 17.92 10.03
C PHE A 54 9.70 18.33 11.12
N ILE A 55 10.30 17.36 11.81
CA ILE A 55 11.35 17.62 12.80
C ILE A 55 12.55 18.33 12.15
N GLY A 56 12.95 17.92 10.95
CA GLY A 56 13.96 18.61 10.15
C GLY A 56 13.58 20.08 9.91
N ASN A 57 12.36 20.33 9.42
CA ASN A 57 11.84 21.69 9.20
C ASN A 57 11.78 22.52 10.49
N VAL A 58 11.44 21.91 11.63
CA VAL A 58 11.47 22.56 12.95
C VAL A 58 12.88 23.01 13.28
N PHE A 59 13.88 22.13 13.15
CA PHE A 59 15.28 22.51 13.39
C PHE A 59 15.77 23.61 12.45
N THR A 60 15.40 23.56 11.17
CA THR A 60 15.71 24.62 10.19
C THR A 60 15.09 25.96 10.61
N TYR A 61 13.85 25.96 11.09
CA TYR A 61 13.17 27.17 11.56
C TYR A 61 13.76 27.73 12.86
N LEU A 62 14.29 26.88 13.75
CA LEU A 62 14.98 27.31 14.97
C LEU A 62 16.28 28.09 14.69
N GLN A 63 16.88 27.92 13.51
CA GLN A 63 18.06 28.69 13.16
C GLN A 63 17.70 30.17 12.92
N PRO A 64 18.28 31.12 13.68
CA PRO A 64 17.87 32.52 13.66
C PRO A 64 18.08 33.21 12.30
N GLN A 65 18.99 32.71 11.48
CA GLN A 65 19.25 33.22 10.13
C GLN A 65 18.15 32.83 9.12
N LEU A 66 17.46 31.71 9.35
CA LEU A 66 16.46 31.15 8.44
C LEU A 66 15.02 31.41 8.90
N ARG A 67 14.83 31.79 10.17
CA ARG A 67 13.50 32.01 10.77
C ARG A 67 12.65 33.07 10.07
N SER A 68 13.25 34.14 9.53
CA SER A 68 12.48 35.18 8.82
C SER A 68 12.22 34.82 7.34
N ASN A 69 12.82 33.74 6.84
CA ASN A 69 12.59 33.30 5.48
C ASN A 69 11.18 32.72 5.36
N THR A 70 10.35 33.37 4.55
CA THR A 70 8.97 32.96 4.32
C THR A 70 8.87 31.53 3.79
N CYS A 71 9.85 31.06 3.00
CA CYS A 71 9.93 29.68 2.53
C CYS A 71 10.01 28.68 3.68
N CYS A 72 10.79 28.98 4.73
CA CYS A 72 10.96 28.10 5.88
C CYS A 72 9.67 27.97 6.68
N ILE A 73 8.90 29.06 6.81
CA ILE A 73 7.59 29.08 7.46
C ILE A 73 6.58 28.27 6.64
N TYR A 74 6.51 28.48 5.32
CA TYR A 74 5.62 27.72 4.45
C TYR A 74 5.95 26.23 4.46
N SER A 75 7.23 25.85 4.43
CA SER A 75 7.65 24.44 4.53
C SER A 75 7.22 23.80 5.86
N LEU A 76 7.42 24.51 6.98
CA LEU A 76 7.00 24.05 8.30
C LEU A 76 5.48 23.87 8.38
N CYS A 77 4.71 24.89 8.01
CA CYS A 77 3.24 24.82 8.02
C CYS A 77 2.70 23.75 7.06
N GLY A 78 3.28 23.62 5.86
CA GLY A 78 2.92 22.58 4.90
C GLY A 78 3.13 21.18 5.48
N SER A 79 4.34 20.92 6.00
CA SER A 79 4.64 19.62 6.64
C SER A 79 3.76 19.31 7.86
N PHE A 80 3.28 20.33 8.58
CA PHE A 80 2.33 20.15 9.68
C PHE A 80 0.94 19.74 9.19
N ILE A 81 0.43 20.41 8.15
CA ILE A 81 -0.84 20.04 7.52
C ILE A 81 -0.76 18.64 6.90
N ASP A 82 0.36 18.29 6.27
CA ASP A 82 0.57 16.97 5.68
C ASP A 82 0.50 15.86 6.75
N ILE A 83 1.13 16.06 7.92
CA ILE A 83 1.04 15.10 9.03
C ILE A 83 -0.40 14.98 9.52
N ILE A 84 -1.11 16.10 9.71
CA ILE A 84 -2.52 16.07 10.15
C ILE A 84 -3.38 15.31 9.15
N ASN A 85 -3.23 15.62 7.86
CA ASN A 85 -3.97 14.96 6.79
C ASN A 85 -3.65 13.46 6.76
N LEU A 86 -2.39 13.09 6.94
CA LEU A 86 -2.00 11.68 6.99
C LEU A 86 -2.58 10.97 8.21
N CYS A 87 -2.60 11.61 9.38
CA CYS A 87 -3.25 11.07 10.59
C CYS A 87 -4.75 10.83 10.35
N ILE A 88 -5.47 11.81 9.80
CA ILE A 88 -6.92 11.68 9.54
C ILE A 88 -7.20 10.55 8.55
N ASN A 89 -6.40 10.40 7.51
CA ASN A 89 -6.62 9.37 6.48
C ASN A 89 -6.11 7.98 6.88
N SER A 90 -5.22 7.88 7.88
CA SER A 90 -4.64 6.59 8.31
C SER A 90 -5.41 5.95 9.47
N PHE A 91 -6.17 6.73 10.23
CA PHE A 91 -6.99 6.24 11.34
C PHE A 91 -8.48 6.42 10.99
N PRO A 92 -9.23 5.34 10.73
CA PRO A 92 -10.67 5.41 10.49
C PRO A 92 -11.45 5.83 11.75
#